data_AF-A0A848CSW5-F1
#
_entry.id   AF-A0A848CSW5-F1
#
_cell.length_a   1.000
_cell.length_b   1.000
_cell.length_c   1.000
_cell.angle_alpha   90.00
_cell.angle_beta   90.00
_cell.angle_gamma   90.00
#
_symmetry.space_group_name_H-M   'P 1'
#
loop_
_entity.id
_entity.type
_entity.pdbx_description
1 polymer ?
#
loop_
_entity_poly.entity_id
_entity_poly.type
_entity_poly.pdbx_seq_one_letter_code
_entity_poly.pdbx_strand_id
1 'polypeptide(L)' 'MNYHVEGTFSWDADGFPAIRLENGTMPLADGKEIRVSNGEDWISGIHIYGDLLRGDRIEMLQPGARIRILNK' A
#
# COMPACT_ATOMS: atom_id res chain seq x y z
N MET A 1 -16.88 -13.03 0.78
CA MET A 1 -15.51 -13.30 1.28
C MET A 1 -14.68 -12.06 0.98
N ASN A 2 -14.06 -11.46 1.99
CA ASN A 2 -13.17 -10.30 1.79
C ASN A 2 -11.81 -10.84 1.33
N TYR A 3 -11.55 -10.79 0.03
CA TYR A 3 -10.24 -11.15 -0.50
C TYR A 3 -9.31 -9.95 -0.35
N HIS A 4 -8.12 -10.21 0.17
CA HIS A 4 -7.08 -9.21 0.27
C HIS A 4 -5.96 -9.53 -0.71
N VAL A 5 -5.48 -8.50 -1.39
CA VAL A 5 -4.22 -8.57 -2.14
C VAL A 5 -3.13 -8.08 -1.19
N GLU A 6 -2.07 -8.88 -1.02
CA GLU A 6 -0.92 -8.54 -0.19
C GLU A 6 0.35 -8.54 -1.05
N GLY A 7 1.21 -7.56 -0.82
CA GLY A 7 2.48 -7.41 -1.49
C GLY A 7 3.37 -6.41 -0.80
N THR A 8 4.35 -5.87 -1.52
CA THR A 8 5.23 -4.82 -1.00
C THR A 8 5.10 -3.53 -1.80
N PHE A 9 5.23 -2.40 -1.12
CA PHE A 9 5.29 -1.10 -1.77
C PHE A 9 6.52 -1.01 -2.69
N SER A 10 6.33 -0.44 -3.87
CA SER A 10 7.39 -0.15 -4.82
C SER A 10 7.01 1.07 -5.67
N TRP A 11 8.00 1.64 -6.34
CA TRP A 11 7.77 2.58 -7.43
C TRP A 11 7.92 1.82 -8.75
N ASP A 12 7.05 2.07 -9.71
CA ASP A 12 7.22 1.55 -11.06
C ASP A 12 8.31 2.32 -11.84
N ALA A 13 8.53 1.94 -13.11
CA ALA A 13 9.57 2.55 -13.95
C ALA A 13 9.32 4.04 -14.25
N ASP A 14 8.07 4.48 -14.15
CA ASP A 14 7.64 5.86 -14.40
C ASP A 14 7.58 6.68 -13.09
N GLY A 15 7.90 6.07 -11.96
CA GLY A 15 7.90 6.72 -10.65
C GLY A 15 6.52 6.82 -10.02
N PHE A 16 5.56 5.98 -10.41
CA PHE A 16 4.26 5.90 -9.75
C PHE A 16 4.22 4.84 -8.64
N PRO A 17 3.42 5.06 -7.58
CA PRO A 17 3.20 4.07 -6.53
C PRO A 17 2.61 2.77 -7.07
N ALA A 18 3.22 1.65 -6.70
CA ALA A 18 2.79 0.32 -7.09
C ALA A 18 2.93 -0.67 -5.92
N ILE A 19 2.19 -1.78 -6.01
CA ILE A 19 2.38 -2.96 -5.18
C ILE A 19 3.05 -4.03 -6.01
N ARG A 20 4.18 -4.53 -5.53
CA ARG A 20 4.84 -5.71 -6.04
C ARG A 20 4.24 -6.97 -5.42
N LEU A 21 3.73 -7.83 -6.27
CA LEU A 21 3.17 -9.15 -5.97
C LEU A 21 4.14 -10.24 -6.46
N GLU A 22 3.89 -11.50 -6.13
CA GLU A 22 4.71 -12.62 -6.62
C GLU A 22 4.67 -12.75 -8.14
N ASN A 23 3.54 -12.42 -8.77
CA ASN A 23 3.27 -12.61 -10.19
C ASN A 23 3.31 -11.31 -11.03
N GLY A 24 3.72 -10.19 -10.44
CA GLY A 24 3.80 -8.92 -11.17
C GLY A 24 3.70 -7.69 -10.27
N THR A 25 3.43 -6.54 -10.88
CA THR A 25 3.16 -5.28 -10.19
C THR A 25 1.75 -4.81 -10.49
N MET A 26 1.12 -4.19 -9.50
CA MET A 26 -0.21 -3.61 -9.60
C MET A 26 -0.13 -2.13 -9.21
N PRO A 27 -0.72 -1.20 -9.99
CA PRO A 27 -0.78 0.21 -9.62
C PRO A 27 -1.48 0.41 -8.28
N LEU A 28 -0.89 1.24 -7.42
CA LEU A 28 -1.50 1.65 -6.15
C LEU A 28 -2.18 3.00 -6.36
N ALA A 29 -3.49 2.97 -6.63
CA ALA A 29 -4.27 4.19 -6.88
C ALA A 29 -4.41 5.06 -5.63
N ASP A 30 -4.44 6.38 -5.84
CA ASP A 30 -4.73 7.35 -4.79
C ASP A 30 -6.16 7.22 -4.26
N GLY A 31 -6.36 7.59 -3.00
CA GLY A 31 -7.64 7.48 -2.31
C GLY A 31 -7.99 6.05 -1.88
N LYS A 32 -7.15 5.06 -2.19
CA LYS A 32 -7.40 3.67 -1.82
C LYS A 32 -7.07 3.42 -0.36
N GLU A 33 -7.99 2.79 0.36
CA GLU A 33 -7.71 2.29 1.71
C GLU A 33 -6.76 1.11 1.62
N ILE A 34 -5.64 1.24 2.32
CA ILE A 34 -4.61 0.21 2.43
C ILE A 34 -4.30 -0.07 3.89
N ARG A 35 -3.70 -1.23 4.13
CA ARG A 35 -3.10 -1.56 5.42
C ARG A 35 -1.61 -1.77 5.26
N VAL A 36 -0.82 -1.15 6.12
CA VAL A 36 0.63 -1.29 6.14
C VAL A 36 1.04 -2.07 7.38
N SER A 37 1.94 -3.03 7.22
CA SER A 37 2.49 -3.79 8.35
C SER A 37 3.41 -2.92 9.18
N ASN A 38 3.22 -2.97 10.50
CA ASN A 38 4.08 -2.34 11.49
C ASN A 38 4.44 -3.39 12.54
N GLY A 39 5.41 -4.25 12.21
CA GLY A 39 5.70 -5.44 12.99
C GLY A 39 4.60 -6.50 12.82
N GLU A 40 4.01 -6.93 13.92
CA GLU A 40 2.90 -7.91 13.92
C GLU A 40 1.53 -7.27 13.65
N ASP A 41 1.44 -5.94 13.76
CA ASP A 41 0.21 -5.19 13.58
C ASP A 41 0.01 -4.68 12.14
N TRP A 42 -1.25 -4.42 11.80
CA TRP A 42 -1.65 -3.81 10.54
C TRP A 42 -2.33 -2.48 10.79
N ILE A 43 -1.79 -1.43 10.20
CA ILE A 43 -2.30 -0.07 10.32
C ILE A 43 -3.08 0.28 9.06
N SER A 44 -4.33 0.71 9.21
CA SER A 44 -5.15 1.18 8.08
C SER A 44 -4.91 2.66 7.80
N GLY A 45 -4.95 3.05 6.53
CA GLY A 45 -4.87 4.44 6.09
C GLY A 45 -5.23 4.58 4.61
N ILE A 46 -5.24 5.81 4.14
CA ILE A 46 -5.51 6.15 2.74
C ILE A 46 -4.19 6.40 2.03
N HIS A 47 -3.95 5.71 0.92
CA HIS A 47 -2.81 5.98 0.06
C HIS A 47 -3.02 7.26 -0.76
N ILE A 48 -2.02 8.15 -0.78
CA ILE A 48 -1.95 9.28 -1.71
C ILE A 48 -0.49 9.50 -2.11
N TYR A 49 -0.17 9.37 -3.41
CA TYR A 49 1.12 9.69 -4.00
C TYR A 49 2.35 9.07 -3.28
N GLY A 50 2.21 7.85 -2.75
CA GLY A 50 3.25 7.16 -2.00
C GLY A 50 3.26 7.45 -0.50
N ASP A 51 2.34 8.27 0.00
CA ASP A 51 2.14 8.51 1.42
C ASP A 51 0.95 7.70 1.96
N LEU A 52 0.99 7.42 3.26
CA LEU A 52 -0.11 6.89 4.04
C LEU A 52 -0.70 7.99 4.93
N LEU A 53 -1.96 8.33 4.69
CA LEU A 53 -2.73 9.23 5.54
C LEU A 53 -3.50 8.42 6.58
N ARG A 54 -3.28 8.71 7.86
CA ARG A 54 -3.97 8.07 8.98
C ARG A 54 -4.24 9.07 10.08
N GLY A 55 -5.53 9.35 10.31
CA GLY A 55 -5.93 10.35 11.30
C GLY A 55 -5.35 11.71 10.94
N ASP A 56 -4.52 12.25 11.83
CA ASP A 56 -3.80 13.51 11.69
C ASP A 56 -2.35 13.35 11.20
N ARG A 57 -1.92 12.12 10.86
CA ARG A 57 -0.55 11.81 10.44
C ARG A 57 -0.45 11.49 8.96
N ILE A 58 0.67 11.89 8.37
CA ILE A 58 1.11 11.55 7.02
C ILE A 58 2.47 10.89 7.15
N GLU A 59 2.61 9.69 6.60
CA GLU A 59 3.83 8.89 6.66
C GLU A 59 4.19 8.40 5.27
N MET A 60 5.41 8.70 4.80
CA MET A 60 5.89 8.23 3.49
C MET A 60 6.08 6.71 3.51
N LEU A 61 5.45 6.01 2.57
CA LEU A 61 5.62 4.58 2.39
C LEU A 61 7.04 4.29 1.92
N GLN A 62 7.73 3.44 2.67
CA GLN A 62 9.07 2.99 2.30
C GLN A 62 8.98 1.86 1.27
N PRO A 63 9.79 1.87 0.19
CA PRO A 63 9.91 0.72 -0.69
C PRO A 63 10.20 -0.55 0.11
N GLY A 64 9.45 -1.62 -0.16
CA GLY A 64 9.50 -2.88 0.59
C GLY A 64 8.54 -2.97 1.77
N ALA A 65 7.86 -1.89 2.17
CA ALA A 65 6.81 -1.95 3.19
C ALA A 65 5.72 -2.94 2.78
N ARG A 66 5.33 -3.86 3.67
CA ARG A 66 4.26 -4.82 3.37
C ARG A 66 2.92 -4.10 3.38
N ILE A 67 2.20 -4.19 2.28
CA ILE A 67 0.90 -3.56 2.08
C ILE A 67 -0.16 -4.63 1.79
N ARG A 68 -1.34 -4.43 2.37
CA ARG A 68 -2.54 -5.19 2.08
C ARG A 68 -3.65 -4.26 1.60
N ILE A 69 -4.26 -4.58 0.46
CA ILE A 69 -5.43 -3.90 -0.07
C ILE A 69 -6.64 -4.82 0.06
N LEU A 70 -7.78 -4.28 0.49
CA LEU A 70 -9.06 -4.98 0.35
C LEU A 70 -9.50 -4.96 -1.12
N ASN A 71 -9.59 -6.13 -1.73
CA ASN A 71 -10.18 -6.26 -3.06
C ASN A 71 -11.69 -6.43 -2.89
N LYS A 72 -12.46 -5.41 -3.26
CA LYS A 72 -13.93 -5.45 -3.30
C LYS A 72 -14.39 -5.75 -4.72
#